data_AF-A0A161YEX4-F1
#
_entry.id   AF-A0A161YEX4-F1
#
_cell.length_a   1.000
_cell.length_b   1.000
_cell.length_c   1.000
_cell.angle_alpha   90.00
_cell.angle_beta   90.00
_cell.angle_gamma   90.00
#
_symmetry.space_group_name_H-M   'P 1'
#
loop_
_entity.id
_entity.type
_entity.pdbx_description
1 polymer ?
#
loop_
_entity_poly.entity_id
_entity_poly.type
_entity_poly.pdbx_seq_one_letter_code
_entity_poly.pdbx_strand_id
1 'polypeptide(L)' 'MSANTLFEHFSSIDDPRQQGKVQHPLFDILFLTISAVIAGCQGWE' A
#
# COMPACT_ATOMS: atom_id res chain seq x y z
N MET A 1 0.92 10.88 15.16
CA MET A 1 0.89 9.54 14.54
C MET A 1 2.07 9.50 13.57
N SER A 2 3.09 8.70 13.84
CA SER A 2 4.27 8.61 12.95
C SER A 2 3.91 7.81 11.70
N ALA A 3 4.44 8.16 10.53
CA ALA A 3 4.23 7.40 9.30
C ALA A 3 4.63 5.91 9.44
N ASN A 4 5.54 5.60 10.36
CA ASN A 4 6.00 4.24 10.62
C ASN A 4 4.92 3.30 11.15
N THR A 5 3.89 3.82 11.84
CA THR A 5 2.82 2.98 12.38
C THR A 5 2.05 2.25 11.28
N LEU A 6 1.93 2.85 10.09
CA LEU A 6 1.29 2.21 8.94
C LEU A 6 2.10 0.99 8.46
N PHE A 7 3.41 1.17 8.31
CA PHE A 7 4.32 0.10 7.88
C PHE A 7 4.38 -1.02 8.91
N GLU A 8 4.44 -0.70 10.20
CA GLU A 8 4.41 -1.67 11.30
C GLU A 8 3.11 -2.49 11.29
N HIS A 9 1.96 -1.84 11.08
CA HIS A 9 0.67 -2.51 11.04
C HIS A 9 0.57 -3.55 9.92
N PHE A 10 1.18 -3.27 8.77
CA PHE A 10 1.18 -4.16 7.61
C PHE A 10 2.46 -5.00 7.47
N SER A 11 3.34 -4.99 8.47
CA SER A 11 4.65 -5.67 8.42
C SER A 11 4.58 -7.19 8.27
N SER A 12 3.45 -7.81 8.65
CA SER A 12 3.23 -9.24 8.52
C SER A 12 2.65 -9.68 7.17
N ILE A 13 2.38 -8.74 6.26
CA ILE A 13 1.85 -9.06 4.94
C ILE A 13 3.00 -9.47 4.02
N ASP A 14 2.98 -10.73 3.59
CA ASP A 14 3.80 -11.20 2.49
C ASP A 14 3.30 -10.64 1.16
N ASP A 15 4.21 -10.30 0.25
CA ASP A 15 3.86 -9.82 -1.08
C ASP A 15 3.42 -10.99 -1.99
N PRO A 16 2.12 -11.12 -2.33
CA PRO A 16 1.64 -12.24 -3.12
C PRO A 16 1.96 -12.09 -4.62
N ARG A 17 2.54 -10.95 -5.03
CA ARG A 17 2.78 -10.64 -6.43
C ARG A 17 4.01 -11.40 -6.94
N GLN A 18 3.96 -11.79 -8.20
CA GLN A 18 5.07 -12.45 -8.86
C GLN A 18 6.26 -11.48 -8.98
N GLN A 19 7.41 -11.81 -8.38
CA GLN A 19 8.59 -10.94 -8.28
C GLN A 19 9.04 -10.34 -9.63
N GLY A 20 8.92 -11.08 -10.75
CA GLY A 20 9.24 -10.60 -12.10
C GLY A 20 8.23 -9.62 -12.73
N LYS A 21 7.12 -9.32 -12.03
CA LYS A 21 6.07 -8.38 -12.46
C LYS A 21 5.90 -7.22 -11.48
N VAL A 22 6.75 -7.13 -10.46
CA VAL A 22 6.71 -6.07 -9.45
C VAL A 22 7.44 -4.85 -10.00
N GLN A 23 6.69 -3.81 -10.37
CA GLN A 23 7.26 -2.51 -10.76
C GLN A 23 7.41 -1.56 -9.56
N HIS A 24 6.55 -1.72 -8.55
CA HIS A 24 6.50 -0.86 -7.38
C HIS A 24 6.43 -1.70 -6.09
N PRO A 25 7.13 -1.29 -5.01
CA PRO A 25 7.01 -1.91 -3.69
C PRO A 25 5.55 -2.01 -3.23
N LEU A 26 5.21 -3.10 -2.52
CA LEU A 26 3.84 -3.32 -2.05
C LEU A 26 3.36 -2.17 -1.16
N PHE A 27 4.24 -1.73 -0.26
CA PHE A 27 3.93 -0.66 0.68
C PHE A 27 3.67 0.68 0.01
N ASP A 28 4.34 1.00 -1.10
CA ASP A 28 4.08 2.24 -1.84
C ASP A 28 2.66 2.24 -2.41
N ILE A 29 2.22 1.09 -2.93
CA ILE A 29 0.85 0.90 -3.43
C ILE A 29 -0.15 1.01 -2.28
N LEU A 30 0.09 0.32 -1.16
CA LEU A 30 -0.80 0.38 0.02
C LEU A 30 -0.94 1.81 0.54
N PHE A 31 0.17 2.52 0.69
CA PHE A 31 0.17 3.92 1.12
C PHE A 31 -0.63 4.81 0.16
N LEU A 32 -0.40 4.67 -1.15
CA LEU A 32 -1.12 5.42 -2.18
C LEU A 32 -2.62 5.13 -2.14
N THR A 33 -3.02 3.86 -2.09
CA THR A 33 -4.43 3.44 -2.09
C THR A 33 -5.18 3.98 -0.87
N ILE A 34 -4.58 3.86 0.32
CA ILE A 34 -5.18 4.36 1.56
C ILE A 34 -5.31 5.88 1.52
N SER A 35 -4.28 6.57 1.03
CA SER A 35 -4.31 8.03 0.88
C SER A 35 -5.41 8.48 -0.09
N ALA A 36 -5.57 7.78 -1.22
CA ALA A 36 -6.62 8.06 -2.19
C ALA A 36 -8.02 7.82 -1.61
N VAL A 37 -8.23 6.71 -0.89
CA VAL A 37 -9.52 6.41 -0.24
C VAL A 37 -9.85 7.45 0.83
N ILE A 38 -8.87 7.86 1.65
CA ILE A 38 -9.05 8.94 2.64
C ILE A 38 -9.41 10.28 1.95
N ALA A 39 -8.84 10.55 0.78
CA ALA A 39 -9.15 11.72 -0.04
C ALA A 39 -10.53 11.64 -0.74
N GLY A 40 -11.31 10.57 -0.52
CA GLY A 40 -12.65 10.39 -1.06
C GLY A 40 -12.71 9.63 -2.39
N CYS A 41 -11.59 9.08 -2.86
CA CYS A 41 -11.58 8.25 -4.06
C CYS A 41 -12.33 6.92 -3.81
N GLN A 42 -13.22 6.55 -4.72
CA GLN A 42 -14.07 5.35 -4.60
C GLN A 42 -13.53 4.15 -5.40
N GLY A 43 -12.47 4.33 -6.19
CA GLY A 43 -11.93 3.28 -7.05
C GLY A 43 -10.86 3.78 -8.01
N TRP A 44 -10.50 2.93 -8.96
CA TRP A 44 -9.61 3.25 -10.06
C TRP A 44 -10.46 3.24 -11.33
N GLU A 45 -10.57 4.38 -12.01
CA GLU A 45 -11.20 4.50 -13.34
C GLU A 45 -10.17 4.32 -14.45
#